data_AF-A0AB34Z2W0-F1
#
_entry.id   AF-A0AB34Z2W0-F1
#
_cell.length_a   1.000
_cell.length_b   1.000
_cell.length_c   1.000
_cell.angle_alpha   90.00
_cell.angle_beta   90.00
_cell.angle_gamma   90.00
#
_symmetry.space_group_name_H-M   'P 1'
#
loop_
_entity.id
_entity.type
_entity.pdbx_description
1 polymer ?
#
loop_
_entity_poly.entity_id
_entity_poly.type
_entity_poly.pdbx_seq_one_letter_code
_entity_poly.pdbx_strand_id
1 'polypeptide(L)'
;MSCDDFFTIKGTLSNLKLSAVEYCVLSDMRQVIDRFANNNFLVYQSDDSNSLAYQSDSSDFLAYQSDGSDFLWPLFEDYSENDFDKFFTRLGSKRSKELINLFLKLKMRVSNSVFETEVFFLYMCIKDAYLINLFYFDDDEHNCFDCVMRTFDQQFKSIVKSLKLKLEDFGVFV
;
A
#
# COMPACT_ATOMS: atom_id res chain seq x y z
N MET A 1 17.82 -11.53 -8.23
CA MET A 1 16.65 -12.44 -8.14
C MET A 1 17.16 -13.86 -8.27
N SER A 2 17.09 -14.65 -7.20
CA SER A 2 17.34 -16.09 -7.26
C SER A 2 16.08 -16.81 -7.75
N CYS A 3 16.24 -17.93 -8.45
CA CYS A 3 15.14 -18.71 -9.02
C CYS A 3 14.31 -19.43 -7.94
N ASP A 4 14.85 -19.54 -6.73
CA ASP A 4 14.25 -20.30 -5.62
C ASP A 4 13.01 -19.60 -5.03
N ASP A 5 12.98 -18.27 -5.01
CA ASP A 5 11.84 -17.48 -4.51
C ASP A 5 10.58 -17.68 -5.38
N PHE A 6 10.78 -17.97 -6.67
CA PHE A 6 9.70 -18.20 -7.62
C PHE A 6 8.89 -19.46 -7.29
N PHE A 7 9.54 -20.51 -6.77
CA PHE A 7 8.88 -21.77 -6.46
C PHE A 7 8.13 -21.73 -5.11
N THR A 8 8.61 -20.94 -4.16
CA THR A 8 7.97 -20.79 -2.83
C THR A 8 6.68 -19.97 -2.92
N ILE A 9 6.69 -18.85 -3.66
CA ILE A 9 5.50 -18.00 -3.92
C ILE A 9 4.42 -18.78 -4.68
N LYS A 10 4.85 -19.68 -5.57
CA LYS A 10 3.95 -20.53 -6.35
C LYS A 10 3.13 -21.47 -5.48
N GLY A 11 3.60 -21.85 -4.28
CA GLY A 11 2.87 -22.74 -3.36
C GLY A 11 1.54 -22.15 -2.88
N THR A 12 1.61 -21.05 -2.12
CA THR A 12 0.45 -20.43 -1.46
C THR A 12 -0.51 -19.75 -2.45
N LEU A 13 0.03 -19.13 -3.51
CA LEU A 13 -0.75 -18.38 -4.50
C LEU A 13 -1.05 -19.16 -5.79
N SER A 14 -0.73 -20.46 -5.84
CA SER A 14 -1.05 -21.34 -6.99
C SER A 14 -2.53 -21.28 -7.39
N ASN A 15 -3.41 -21.18 -6.39
CA ASN A 15 -4.87 -21.14 -6.58
C ASN A 15 -5.35 -19.92 -7.38
N LEU A 16 -4.53 -18.88 -7.49
CA LEU A 16 -4.88 -17.67 -8.24
C LEU A 16 -4.70 -17.80 -9.75
N LYS A 17 -3.99 -18.84 -10.22
CA LYS A 17 -3.71 -19.09 -11.65
C LYS A 17 -3.15 -17.86 -12.36
N LEU A 18 -2.19 -17.18 -11.74
CA LEU A 18 -1.56 -15.97 -12.29
C LEU A 18 -0.71 -16.30 -13.52
N SER A 19 -0.64 -15.37 -14.46
CA SER A 19 0.34 -15.37 -15.55
C SER A 19 1.74 -15.08 -15.02
N ALA A 20 2.77 -15.35 -15.83
CA ALA A 20 4.16 -15.03 -15.45
C ALA A 20 4.33 -13.54 -15.13
N VAL A 21 3.68 -12.65 -15.90
CA VAL A 21 3.74 -11.20 -15.68
C VAL A 21 3.07 -10.82 -14.36
N GLU A 22 1.89 -11.37 -14.08
CA GLU A 22 1.18 -11.13 -12.81
C GLU A 22 2.00 -11.64 -11.60
N TYR A 23 2.70 -12.77 -11.74
CA TYR A 23 3.63 -13.26 -10.71
C TYR A 23 4.82 -12.33 -10.51
N CYS A 24 5.41 -11.78 -11.58
CA CYS A 24 6.52 -10.82 -11.46
C CYS A 24 6.09 -9.60 -10.68
N VAL A 25 4.93 -9.00 -11.02
CA VAL A 25 4.39 -7.84 -10.30
C VAL A 25 4.19 -8.16 -8.83
N LEU A 26 3.59 -9.31 -8.51
CA LEU A 26 3.37 -9.71 -7.12
C LEU A 26 4.69 -9.91 -6.36
N SER A 27 5.72 -10.46 -7.00
CA SER A 27 7.07 -10.56 -6.43
C SER A 27 7.69 -9.18 -6.20
N ASP A 28 7.50 -8.25 -7.13
CA ASP A 28 7.96 -6.86 -6.96
C ASP A 28 7.27 -6.18 -5.78
N MET A 29 5.96 -6.40 -5.60
CA MET A 29 5.21 -5.85 -4.46
C MET A 29 5.78 -6.36 -3.13
N ARG A 30 6.15 -7.65 -3.04
CA ARG A 30 6.82 -8.18 -1.84
C ARG A 30 8.16 -7.50 -1.60
N GLN A 31 9.01 -7.41 -2.62
CA GLN A 31 10.31 -6.75 -2.49
C GLN A 31 10.19 -5.29 -2.03
N VAL A 32 9.10 -4.60 -2.39
CA VAL A 32 8.80 -3.27 -1.85
C VAL A 32 8.53 -3.34 -0.35
N ILE A 33 7.63 -4.24 0.08
CA ILE A 33 7.28 -4.44 1.50
C ILE A 33 8.52 -4.86 2.31
N ASP A 34 9.30 -5.82 1.81
CA ASP A 34 10.51 -6.32 2.47
C ASP A 34 11.55 -5.21 2.60
N ARG A 35 11.70 -4.35 1.59
CA ARG A 35 12.57 -3.17 1.70
C ARG A 35 12.07 -2.20 2.76
N PHE A 36 10.77 -1.98 2.87
CA PHE A 36 10.23 -1.12 3.95
C PHE A 36 10.44 -1.74 5.34
N ALA A 37 10.24 -3.05 5.47
CA ALA A 37 10.42 -3.79 6.73
C ALA A 37 11.89 -3.82 7.18
N ASN A 38 12.83 -4.06 6.26
CA ASN A 38 14.24 -4.23 6.60
C ASN A 38 15.03 -2.93 6.71
N ASN A 39 14.53 -1.81 6.17
CA ASN A 39 15.27 -0.55 6.13
C ASN A 39 15.02 0.40 7.30
N ASN A 40 14.35 0.00 8.40
CA ASN A 40 14.04 0.87 9.56
C ASN A 40 13.73 2.31 9.13
N PHE A 41 12.55 2.49 8.54
CA PHE A 41 11.95 3.74 8.06
C PHE A 41 12.78 5.03 8.29
N LEU A 42 13.59 5.37 7.26
CA LEU A 42 14.19 6.68 6.99
C LEU A 42 14.95 7.36 8.15
N VAL A 43 16.28 7.18 8.16
CA VAL A 43 17.17 8.23 8.67
C VAL A 43 16.98 9.47 7.80
N TYR A 44 16.17 10.42 8.25
CA TYR A 44 16.37 11.81 7.86
C TYR A 44 17.76 12.20 8.38
N GLN A 45 18.75 12.29 7.49
CA GLN A 45 19.93 13.10 7.80
C GLN A 45 19.45 14.55 7.81
N SER A 46 19.10 15.01 9.02
CA SER A 46 19.07 16.44 9.34
C SER A 46 20.50 16.94 9.17
N ASP A 47 20.82 17.49 8.00
CA ASP A 47 21.98 18.36 7.87
C ASP A 47 21.66 19.64 8.67
N ASP A 48 22.51 19.90 9.66
CA ASP A 48 22.35 20.87 10.71
C ASP A 48 21.98 22.29 10.23
N SER A 49 21.30 23.01 11.14
CA SER A 49 21.30 24.49 11.31
C SER A 49 20.17 25.28 10.60
N ASN A 50 19.05 25.51 11.29
CA ASN A 50 18.82 26.75 12.05
C ASN A 50 17.41 26.79 12.65
N SER A 51 17.35 27.06 13.95
CA SER A 51 16.14 27.45 14.67
C SER A 51 15.62 28.79 14.15
N LEU A 52 14.39 28.83 13.64
CA LEU A 52 13.53 30.02 13.70
C LEU A 52 12.08 29.57 13.91
N ALA A 53 11.56 29.89 15.10
CA ALA A 53 10.18 29.71 15.47
C ALA A 53 9.27 30.57 14.59
N TYR A 54 8.34 29.93 13.90
CA TYR A 54 7.11 30.56 13.43
C TYR A 54 5.97 30.04 14.27
N GLN A 55 5.50 30.90 15.17
CA GLN A 55 4.26 30.72 15.90
C GLN A 55 3.16 31.39 15.08
N SER A 56 2.17 30.61 14.62
CA SER A 56 0.94 31.15 14.07
C SER A 56 -0.23 30.37 14.65
N ASP A 57 -1.05 31.08 15.41
CA ASP A 57 -2.26 30.61 16.06
C ASP A 57 -3.36 30.32 15.03
N SER A 58 -3.92 29.10 15.07
CA SER A 58 -5.34 28.74 14.87
C SER A 58 -5.48 27.29 14.32
N SER A 59 -5.62 26.34 15.24
CA SER A 59 -6.33 25.03 15.22
C SER A 59 -7.02 24.61 13.91
N ASP A 60 -6.92 23.40 13.33
CA ASP A 60 -6.60 22.06 13.82
C ASP A 60 -5.98 21.22 12.68
N PHE A 61 -4.67 21.18 12.59
CA PHE A 61 -3.99 20.18 11.77
C PHE A 61 -2.77 19.74 12.56
N LEU A 62 -2.77 18.46 12.94
CA LEU A 62 -1.78 17.87 13.85
C LEU A 62 -0.35 18.15 13.37
N ALA A 63 0.26 19.18 13.91
CA ALA A 63 1.71 19.37 13.88
C ALA A 63 2.32 18.34 14.84
N TYR A 64 2.52 17.12 14.36
CA TYR A 64 3.33 16.13 15.07
C TYR A 64 4.80 16.52 14.92
N GLN A 65 5.43 16.82 16.05
CA GLN A 65 6.85 17.07 16.15
C GLN A 65 7.65 15.82 15.76
N SER A 66 8.83 16.09 15.19
CA SER A 66 9.73 15.16 14.54
C SER A 66 10.45 14.22 15.52
N ASP A 67 9.99 12.96 15.55
CA ASP A 67 10.74 11.74 15.92
C ASP A 67 10.33 10.54 15.04
N GLY A 68 9.86 10.82 13.82
CA GLY A 68 9.05 9.97 12.94
C GLY A 68 9.64 8.65 12.39
N SER A 69 10.69 8.09 12.99
CA SER A 69 11.15 6.72 12.71
C SER A 69 10.44 5.67 13.54
N ASP A 70 9.96 6.01 14.74
CA ASP A 70 9.48 5.04 15.72
C ASP A 70 7.98 4.74 15.59
N PHE A 71 7.24 5.55 14.84
CA PHE A 71 5.78 5.43 14.74
C PHE A 71 5.32 4.30 13.81
N LEU A 72 6.14 3.91 12.82
CA LEU A 72 5.81 2.85 11.88
C LEU A 72 6.45 1.51 12.22
N TRP A 73 7.39 1.50 13.16
CA TRP A 73 8.03 0.27 13.65
C TRP A 73 7.04 -0.81 14.09
N PRO A 74 5.97 -0.49 14.86
CA PRO A 74 5.01 -1.51 15.31
C PRO A 74 4.25 -2.17 14.16
N LEU A 75 4.15 -1.52 13.00
CA LEU A 75 3.40 -2.05 11.84
C LEU A 75 4.15 -3.16 11.13
N PHE A 76 5.47 -3.20 11.27
CA PHE A 76 6.35 -4.22 10.71
C PHE A 76 6.89 -5.19 11.76
N GLU A 77 6.75 -4.88 13.05
CA GLU A 77 7.25 -5.72 14.16
C GLU A 77 6.58 -7.11 14.17
N ASP A 78 5.29 -7.17 13.83
CA ASP A 78 4.52 -8.41 13.61
C ASP A 78 4.37 -8.74 12.11
N TYR A 79 5.31 -8.34 11.25
CA TYR A 79 5.25 -8.69 9.84
C TYR A 79 5.39 -10.22 9.66
N SER A 80 4.31 -10.84 9.17
CA SER A 80 4.40 -12.15 8.56
C SER A 80 4.13 -11.99 7.07
N GLU A 81 5.03 -12.51 6.21
CA GLU A 81 4.81 -12.59 4.76
C GLU A 81 3.44 -13.20 4.41
N ASN A 82 2.90 -14.02 5.32
CA ASN A 82 1.62 -14.70 5.22
C ASN A 82 0.41 -13.77 5.16
N ASP A 83 0.45 -12.55 5.70
CA ASP A 83 -0.71 -11.63 5.68
C ASP A 83 -1.01 -11.15 4.26
N PHE A 84 0.04 -10.87 3.49
CA PHE A 84 -0.06 -10.51 2.08
C PHE A 84 -0.66 -11.68 1.26
N ASP A 85 -0.20 -12.90 1.49
CA ASP A 85 -0.69 -14.10 0.80
C ASP A 85 -2.15 -14.38 1.13
N LYS A 86 -2.51 -14.28 2.41
CA LYS A 86 -3.88 -14.45 2.88
C LYS A 86 -4.80 -13.42 2.24
N PHE A 87 -4.36 -12.17 2.10
CA PHE A 87 -5.14 -11.12 1.45
C PHE A 87 -5.47 -11.50 0.00
N PHE A 88 -4.47 -11.82 -0.83
CA PHE A 88 -4.70 -12.20 -2.22
C PHE A 88 -5.42 -13.55 -2.37
N THR A 89 -5.26 -14.46 -1.41
CA THR A 89 -6.02 -15.72 -1.39
C THR A 89 -7.50 -15.46 -1.08
N ARG A 90 -7.80 -14.60 -0.10
CA ARG A 90 -9.16 -14.22 0.31
C ARG A 90 -9.89 -13.42 -0.77
N LEU A 91 -9.19 -12.59 -1.54
CA LEU A 91 -9.74 -11.92 -2.72
C LEU A 91 -10.23 -12.91 -3.79
N GLY A 92 -9.54 -14.04 -3.92
CA GLY A 92 -9.77 -15.02 -4.97
C GLY A 92 -9.24 -14.58 -6.34
N SER A 93 -9.10 -15.53 -7.25
CA SER A 93 -8.40 -15.36 -8.54
C SER A 93 -8.84 -14.13 -9.33
N LYS A 94 -10.16 -13.90 -9.50
CA LYS A 94 -10.67 -12.79 -10.31
C LYS A 94 -10.26 -11.42 -9.76
N ARG A 95 -10.51 -11.18 -8.47
CA ARG A 95 -10.24 -9.88 -7.82
C ARG A 95 -8.75 -9.64 -7.63
N SER A 96 -7.99 -10.69 -7.30
CA SER A 96 -6.54 -10.62 -7.21
C SER A 96 -5.90 -10.22 -8.52
N LYS A 97 -6.31 -10.82 -9.64
CA LYS A 97 -5.83 -10.43 -10.97
C LYS A 97 -6.21 -9.01 -11.33
N GLU A 98 -7.44 -8.58 -11.04
CA GLU A 98 -7.84 -7.19 -11.27
C GLU A 98 -6.91 -6.23 -10.54
N LEU A 99 -6.67 -6.45 -9.24
CA LEU A 99 -5.79 -5.61 -8.45
C LEU A 99 -4.33 -5.64 -8.96
N ILE A 100 -3.78 -6.83 -9.22
CA ILE A 100 -2.41 -6.98 -9.75
C ILE A 100 -2.25 -6.25 -11.09
N ASN A 101 -3.26 -6.29 -11.96
CA ASN A 101 -3.20 -5.59 -13.24
C ASN A 101 -3.23 -4.06 -13.09
N LEU A 102 -3.90 -3.52 -12.06
CA LEU A 102 -3.83 -2.09 -11.74
C LEU A 102 -2.41 -1.71 -11.30
N PHE A 103 -1.80 -2.50 -10.43
CA PHE A 103 -0.42 -2.31 -10.00
C PHE A 103 0.60 -2.44 -11.15
N LEU A 104 0.38 -3.38 -12.07
CA LEU A 104 1.16 -3.49 -13.30
C LEU A 104 1.06 -2.21 -14.13
N LYS A 105 -0.14 -1.65 -14.29
CA LYS A 105 -0.35 -0.38 -15.01
C LYS A 105 0.38 0.77 -14.32
N LEU A 106 0.31 0.89 -12.98
CA LEU A 106 1.05 1.91 -12.25
C LEU A 106 2.55 1.80 -12.48
N LYS A 107 3.10 0.59 -12.33
CA LYS A 107 4.53 0.33 -12.52
C LYS A 107 5.01 0.68 -13.93
N MET A 108 4.24 0.28 -14.94
CA MET A 108 4.67 0.37 -16.34
C MET A 108 4.30 1.68 -17.03
N ARG A 109 3.22 2.35 -16.60
CA ARG A 109 2.65 3.52 -17.29
C ARG A 109 2.79 4.82 -16.51
N VAL A 110 2.96 4.75 -15.19
CA VAL A 110 3.10 5.94 -14.35
C VAL A 110 4.56 6.09 -13.91
N SER A 111 4.99 5.36 -12.89
CA SER A 111 6.38 5.31 -12.44
C SER A 111 6.59 4.20 -11.41
N ASN A 112 7.84 3.79 -11.22
CA ASN A 112 8.20 2.91 -10.10
C ASN A 112 7.91 3.57 -8.75
N SER A 113 8.14 4.88 -8.59
CA SER A 113 7.88 5.55 -7.31
C SER A 113 6.40 5.50 -6.91
N VAL A 114 5.48 5.78 -7.84
CA VAL A 114 4.04 5.70 -7.58
C VAL A 114 3.63 4.26 -7.30
N PHE A 115 4.17 3.28 -8.04
CA PHE A 115 3.96 1.87 -7.74
C PHE A 115 4.40 1.51 -6.31
N GLU A 116 5.62 1.90 -5.89
CA GLU A 116 6.13 1.59 -4.55
C GLU A 116 5.28 2.24 -3.46
N THR A 117 4.88 3.50 -3.63
CA THR A 117 3.99 4.22 -2.70
C THR A 117 2.62 3.54 -2.57
N GLU A 118 2.02 3.11 -3.67
CA GLU A 118 0.73 2.41 -3.63
C GLU A 118 0.82 1.02 -3.00
N VAL A 119 1.93 0.31 -3.22
CA VAL A 119 2.17 -0.98 -2.56
C VAL A 119 2.29 -0.79 -1.05
N PHE A 120 2.96 0.29 -0.62
CA PHE A 120 3.03 0.66 0.78
C PHE A 120 1.64 0.93 1.37
N PHE A 121 0.82 1.76 0.73
CA PHE A 121 -0.54 2.03 1.21
C PHE A 121 -1.44 0.79 1.23
N LEU A 122 -1.35 -0.07 0.21
CA LEU A 122 -2.06 -1.35 0.20
C LEU A 122 -1.65 -2.20 1.41
N TYR A 123 -0.36 -2.31 1.68
CA TYR A 123 0.15 -3.07 2.81
C TYR A 123 -0.35 -2.52 4.15
N MET A 124 -0.33 -1.19 4.32
CA MET A 124 -0.90 -0.53 5.50
C MET A 124 -2.36 -0.92 5.70
N CYS A 125 -3.15 -0.97 4.62
CA CYS A 125 -4.56 -1.38 4.68
C CYS A 125 -4.77 -2.88 4.94
N ILE A 126 -3.80 -3.73 4.57
CA ILE A 126 -3.81 -5.16 4.90
C ILE A 126 -3.57 -5.37 6.39
N LYS A 127 -2.65 -4.59 6.99
CA LYS A 127 -2.34 -4.62 8.42
C LYS A 127 -3.44 -4.01 9.27
N ASP A 128 -3.93 -2.85 8.85
CA ASP A 128 -5.00 -2.14 9.53
C ASP A 128 -6.07 -1.70 8.53
N ALA A 129 -7.20 -2.41 8.55
CA ALA A 129 -8.33 -2.16 7.68
C ALA A 129 -8.97 -0.78 7.91
N TYR A 130 -8.76 -0.10 9.04
CA TYR A 130 -9.28 1.24 9.28
C TYR A 130 -8.57 2.29 8.41
N LEU A 131 -7.34 2.03 7.99
CA LEU A 131 -6.55 2.92 7.13
C LEU A 131 -7.09 2.99 5.70
N ILE A 132 -8.00 2.10 5.31
CA ILE A 132 -8.66 2.16 4.01
C ILE A 132 -9.39 3.48 3.80
N ASN A 133 -9.99 4.03 4.86
CA ASN A 133 -10.73 5.30 4.79
C ASN A 133 -9.77 6.49 4.67
N LEU A 134 -8.52 6.32 5.11
CA LEU A 134 -7.49 7.35 5.04
C LEU A 134 -6.81 7.38 3.67
N PHE A 135 -6.42 6.22 3.15
CA PHE A 135 -5.62 6.14 1.91
C PHE A 135 -6.45 5.92 0.64
N TYR A 136 -7.62 5.29 0.78
CA TYR A 136 -8.50 4.93 -0.34
C TYR A 136 -9.92 5.48 -0.09
N PHE A 137 -9.98 6.74 0.34
CA PHE A 137 -11.25 7.44 0.56
C PHE A 137 -12.05 7.55 -0.75
N ASP A 138 -13.37 7.55 -0.61
CA ASP A 138 -14.31 7.72 -1.72
C ASP A 138 -15.18 8.92 -1.40
N ASP A 139 -15.08 10.00 -2.20
CA ASP A 139 -15.79 11.26 -1.99
C ASP A 139 -17.32 11.13 -2.18
N ASP A 140 -17.80 10.00 -2.73
CA ASP A 140 -19.19 9.85 -3.15
C ASP A 140 -20.18 9.45 -2.04
N GLU A 141 -19.72 9.11 -0.82
CA GLU A 141 -20.60 8.81 0.31
C GLU A 141 -20.36 9.77 1.48
N HIS A 142 -21.33 10.66 1.72
CA HIS A 142 -21.48 11.37 2.99
C HIS A 142 -21.73 10.37 4.13
N ASN A 143 -20.67 9.74 4.63
CA ASN A 143 -20.59 9.08 5.93
C ASN A 143 -19.13 9.23 6.34
N CYS A 144 -18.80 10.39 6.93
CA CYS A 144 -18.60 10.51 8.37
C CYS A 144 -17.44 9.62 8.83
N PHE A 145 -16.52 10.20 9.59
CA PHE A 145 -15.57 9.51 10.46
C PHE A 145 -16.23 8.50 11.44
N ASP A 146 -17.54 8.26 11.35
CA ASP A 146 -18.20 7.12 11.96
C ASP A 146 -17.53 5.85 11.46
N CYS A 147 -16.83 5.25 12.41
CA CYS A 147 -15.91 4.13 12.37
C CYS A 147 -16.61 2.81 11.98
N VAL A 148 -17.48 2.82 10.96
CA VAL A 148 -18.11 1.63 10.43
C VAL A 148 -17.05 0.88 9.66
N MET A 149 -16.57 -0.21 10.26
CA MET A 149 -15.61 -1.11 9.65
C MET A 149 -16.14 -1.55 8.27
N ARG A 150 -15.48 -1.12 7.20
CA ARG A 150 -15.85 -1.50 5.84
C ARG A 150 -15.76 -3.01 5.70
N THR A 151 -16.76 -3.61 5.06
CA THR A 151 -16.68 -5.02 4.66
C THR A 151 -15.51 -5.21 3.70
N PHE A 152 -14.95 -6.42 3.64
CA PHE A 152 -13.85 -6.75 2.73
C PHE A 152 -14.17 -6.41 1.26
N ASP A 153 -15.42 -6.58 0.86
CA ASP A 153 -15.91 -6.22 -0.48
C ASP A 153 -15.91 -4.72 -0.72
N GLN A 154 -16.28 -3.92 0.28
CA GLN A 154 -16.20 -2.46 0.21
C GLN A 154 -14.74 -2.00 0.16
N GLN A 155 -13.87 -2.57 0.99
CA GLN A 155 -12.43 -2.25 0.97
C GLN A 155 -11.83 -2.50 -0.43
N PHE A 156 -12.09 -3.69 -1.00
CA PHE A 156 -11.64 -4.00 -2.35
C PHE A 156 -12.13 -2.99 -3.39
N LYS A 157 -13.43 -2.62 -3.35
CA LYS A 157 -13.99 -1.63 -4.27
C LYS A 157 -13.31 -0.27 -4.14
N SER A 158 -13.07 0.20 -2.91
CA SER A 158 -12.40 1.48 -2.65
C SER A 158 -10.97 1.50 -3.18
N ILE A 159 -10.20 0.43 -2.93
CA ILE A 159 -8.83 0.29 -3.47
C ILE A 159 -8.88 0.36 -5.00
N VAL A 160 -9.72 -0.48 -5.63
CA VAL A 160 -9.83 -0.53 -7.09
C VAL A 160 -10.24 0.81 -7.68
N LYS A 161 -11.23 1.49 -7.07
CA LYS A 161 -11.71 2.80 -7.54
C LYS A 161 -10.61 3.84 -7.46
N SER A 162 -9.94 3.97 -6.32
CA SER A 162 -8.88 4.94 -6.12
C SER A 162 -7.68 4.69 -7.05
N LEU A 163 -7.27 3.43 -7.24
CA LEU A 163 -6.21 3.08 -8.18
C LEU A 163 -6.59 3.42 -9.64
N LYS A 164 -7.86 3.23 -10.02
CA LYS A 164 -8.38 3.62 -11.34
C LYS A 164 -8.34 5.13 -11.54
N LEU A 165 -8.85 5.89 -10.57
CA LEU A 165 -8.81 7.36 -10.60
C LEU A 165 -7.36 7.87 -10.70
N LYS A 166 -6.45 7.30 -9.92
CA LYS A 166 -5.04 7.64 -9.98
C LYS A 166 -4.44 7.38 -11.37
N LEU A 167 -4.77 6.24 -11.99
CA LEU A 167 -4.34 5.96 -13.35
C LEU A 167 -4.92 6.96 -14.36
N GLU A 168 -6.19 7.35 -14.21
CA GLU A 168 -6.84 8.36 -15.04
C GLU A 168 -6.20 9.75 -14.89
N ASP A 169 -5.81 10.15 -13.68
CA ASP A 169 -5.09 11.41 -13.41
C ASP A 169 -3.74 11.48 -14.15
N PHE A 170 -3.11 10.32 -14.39
CA PHE A 170 -1.88 10.20 -15.18
C PHE A 170 -2.14 9.95 -16.68
N GLY A 171 -3.39 10.03 -17.15
CA GLY A 171 -3.77 9.81 -18.55
C GLY A 171 -3.76 8.34 -18.98
N VAL A 172 -3.80 7.41 -18.03
CA VAL A 172 -3.81 5.96 -18.28
C VAL A 172 -5.24 5.42 -18.13
N PHE A 173 -5.92 5.21 -19.25
CA PHE A 173 -7.29 4.67 -19.24
C PHE A 173 -7.32 3.18 -18.86
N VAL A 174 -8.23 2.82 -17.94
CA VAL A 174 -8.26 1.50 -17.29
C VAL A 174 -9.32 0.56 -17.84
#